data_AF-A0A7T8JY98-F1
#
_entry.id   AF-A0A7T8JY98-F1
#
_cell.length_a   1.000
_cell.length_b   1.000
_cell.length_c   1.000
_cell.angle_alpha   90.00
_cell.angle_beta   90.00
_cell.angle_gamma   90.00
#
_symmetry.space_group_name_H-M   'P 1'
#
loop_
_entity.id
_entity.type
_entity.pdbx_description
1 polymer ?
#
loop_
_entity_poly.entity_id
_entity_poly.type
_entity_poly.pdbx_seq_one_letter_code
_entity_poly.pdbx_strand_id
1 'polypeptide(L)'
;MMLGFMGSDEATYGHNGYIWSQDGAPAHTSKAIQKYLKNKLGSTGFQSKEMWPPSSPNLNPLDFSIWQHIENKACGVYHSNISDLKAT
;
A
#
# COMPACT_ATOMS: atom_id res chain seq x y z
N MET A 1 16.21 11.73 1.07
CA MET A 1 16.31 10.64 2.06
C MET A 1 16.04 11.26 3.42
N MET A 2 14.82 11.11 3.95
CA MET A 2 14.54 11.47 5.33
C MET A 2 14.29 10.16 6.06
N LEU A 3 15.34 9.67 6.71
CA LEU A 3 15.26 8.60 7.69
C LEU A 3 14.45 9.13 8.87
N GLY A 4 13.19 8.74 8.97
CA GLY A 4 12.40 8.93 10.17
C GLY A 4 12.94 8.01 11.26
N PHE A 5 13.48 8.62 12.31
CA PHE A 5 14.01 7.99 13.50
C PHE A 5 12.92 7.10 14.15
N MET A 6 13.04 5.78 14.04
CA MET A 6 12.19 4.84 14.78
C MET A 6 12.79 4.69 16.19
N GLY A 7 12.28 5.49 17.12
CA GLY A 7 12.53 5.31 18.55
C GLY A 7 12.09 3.91 18.97
N SER A 8 12.97 3.23 19.70
CA SER A 8 12.65 2.03 20.46
C SER A 8 11.48 2.31 21.40
N ASP A 9 10.63 1.30 21.59
CA ASP A 9 9.68 1.09 22.69
C ASP A 9 8.24 0.87 22.17
N GLU A 10 7.84 -0.40 22.11
CA GLU A 10 6.49 -1.01 22.16
C GLU A 10 5.28 -0.39 21.40
N ALA A 11 5.45 0.59 20.51
CA ALA A 11 4.35 1.25 19.79
C ALA A 11 4.56 1.40 18.27
N THR A 12 5.38 0.56 17.65
CA THR A 12 5.74 0.69 16.21
C THR A 12 4.72 0.09 15.24
N TYR A 13 3.78 -0.72 15.71
CA TYR A 13 2.74 -1.34 14.89
C TYR A 13 1.36 -0.95 15.41
N GLY A 14 0.37 -0.85 14.52
CA GLY A 14 -1.02 -0.63 14.91
C GLY A 14 -1.47 -1.67 15.93
N HIS A 15 -2.59 -1.42 16.62
CA HIS A 15 -3.07 -2.24 17.76
C HIS A 15 -3.10 -3.77 17.50
N ASN A 16 -3.11 -4.19 16.24
CA ASN A 16 -3.17 -5.57 15.78
C ASN A 16 -1.83 -6.13 15.25
N GLY A 17 -0.70 -5.47 15.50
CA GLY A 17 0.62 -5.91 15.04
C GLY A 17 0.89 -5.67 13.55
N TYR A 18 0.06 -4.88 12.87
CA TYR A 18 0.26 -4.44 11.49
C TYR A 18 -0.15 -2.98 11.30
N ILE A 19 0.32 -2.38 10.21
CA ILE A 19 -0.14 -1.08 9.72
C ILE A 19 -0.62 -1.27 8.29
N TRP A 20 -1.81 -0.74 8.00
CA TRP A 20 -2.32 -0.71 6.63
C TRP A 20 -1.64 0.39 5.80
N SER A 21 -1.08 0.00 4.65
CA SER A 21 -0.29 0.86 3.77
C SER A 21 -0.86 0.83 2.35
N GLN A 22 -1.01 2.00 1.72
CA GLN A 22 -1.49 2.17 0.34
C GLN A 22 -0.78 3.37 -0.30
N ASP A 23 -0.75 3.42 -1.64
CA ASP A 23 -0.19 4.53 -2.40
C ASP A 23 -1.03 5.82 -2.29
N GLY A 24 -0.46 6.93 -2.77
CA GLY A 24 -1.05 8.27 -2.67
C GLY A 24 -2.19 8.57 -3.65
N ALA A 25 -2.80 7.59 -4.32
CA ALA A 25 -3.86 7.82 -5.30
C ALA A 25 -5.03 8.65 -4.71
N PRO A 26 -5.73 9.47 -5.52
CA PRO A 26 -6.81 10.35 -5.03
C PRO A 26 -7.92 9.61 -4.27
N ALA A 27 -8.23 8.37 -4.66
CA ALA A 27 -9.22 7.54 -3.97
C ALA A 27 -8.77 7.22 -2.52
N HIS A 28 -7.51 6.83 -2.33
CA HIS A 28 -6.93 6.44 -1.04
C HIS A 28 -6.70 7.62 -0.11
N THR A 29 -6.37 8.79 -0.66
CA THR A 29 -6.12 10.03 0.11
C THR A 29 -7.38 10.86 0.35
N SER A 30 -8.55 10.40 -0.13
CA SER A 30 -9.82 11.09 0.08
C SER A 30 -10.22 11.17 1.56
N LYS A 31 -10.87 12.27 1.95
CA LYS A 31 -11.34 12.46 3.34
C LYS A 31 -12.25 11.33 3.82
N ALA A 32 -13.08 10.80 2.91
CA ALA A 32 -13.99 9.71 3.21
C ALA A 32 -13.25 8.42 3.58
N ILE A 33 -12.26 8.02 2.76
CA ILE A 33 -11.45 6.83 3.02
C ILE A 33 -10.56 6.99 4.25
N GLN A 34 -9.91 8.15 4.42
CA GLN A 34 -9.10 8.44 5.60
C GLN A 34 -9.93 8.37 6.90
N LYS A 35 -11.15 8.91 6.90
CA LYS A 35 -12.09 8.80 8.03
C LYS A 35 -12.52 7.36 8.29
N TYR A 36 -12.83 6.61 7.21
CA TYR A 36 -13.22 5.20 7.31
C TYR A 36 -12.10 4.36 7.94
N LEU A 37 -10.86 4.49 7.43
CA LEU A 37 -9.70 3.75 7.93
C LEU A 37 -9.38 4.12 9.38
N LYS A 38 -9.42 5.40 9.74
CA LYS A 38 -9.26 5.84 11.13
C LYS A 38 -10.29 5.22 12.08
N ASN A 39 -11.55 5.14 11.66
CA ASN A 39 -12.61 4.53 12.46
C ASN A 39 -12.47 3.01 12.58
N LYS A 40 -11.92 2.35 11.56
CA LYS A 40 -11.79 0.89 11.51
C LYS A 40 -10.51 0.36 12.14
N LEU A 41 -9.41 1.07 11.97
CA LEU A 41 -8.05 0.62 12.32
C LEU A 41 -7.42 1.48 13.42
N GLY A 42 -8.09 2.56 13.82
CA GLY A 42 -7.52 3.56 14.74
C GLY A 42 -6.54 4.50 14.04
N SER A 43 -6.11 5.54 14.76
CA SER A 43 -5.18 6.55 14.21
C SER A 43 -3.79 6.01 13.90
N THR A 44 -3.41 4.85 14.47
CA THR A 44 -2.09 4.22 14.29
C THR A 44 -2.15 2.94 13.44
N GLY A 45 -3.34 2.47 13.07
CA GLY A 45 -3.50 1.23 12.31
C GLY A 45 -3.41 1.38 10.79
N PHE A 46 -3.19 2.59 10.28
CA PHE A 46 -2.95 2.84 8.86
C PHE A 46 -2.04 4.05 8.66
N GLN A 47 -1.35 4.09 7.53
CA GLN A 47 -0.58 5.27 7.12
C GLN A 47 -1.52 6.32 6.55
N SER A 48 -1.66 7.45 7.24
CA SER A 48 -2.46 8.55 6.74
C SER A 48 -1.81 9.17 5.50
N LYS A 49 -2.62 9.91 4.73
CA LYS A 49 -2.18 10.71 3.58
C LYS A 49 -0.90 11.51 3.87
N GLU A 50 -0.79 12.07 5.08
CA GLU A 50 0.29 12.97 5.47
C GLU A 50 1.63 12.26 5.69
N MET A 51 1.60 10.94 5.94
CA MET A 51 2.81 10.13 6.15
C MET A 51 3.47 9.68 4.85
N TRP A 52 2.76 9.75 3.72
CA TRP A 52 3.27 9.31 2.42
C TRP A 52 3.91 10.47 1.65
N PRO A 53 5.20 10.39 1.28
CA PRO A 53 5.78 11.35 0.38
C PRO A 53 5.13 11.23 -1.02
N PRO A 54 4.84 12.37 -1.68
CA PRO A 54 4.27 12.35 -3.02
C PRO A 54 5.21 11.65 -4.01
N SER A 55 4.63 10.94 -4.99
CA SER A 55 5.35 10.32 -6.11
C SER A 55 6.53 9.42 -5.71
N SER A 56 6.33 8.55 -4.71
CA SER A 56 7.37 7.63 -4.20
C SER A 56 7.05 6.16 -4.48
N PRO A 57 7.06 5.71 -5.76
CA PRO A 57 6.75 4.32 -6.13
C PRO A 57 7.76 3.33 -5.53
N ASN A 58 8.99 3.76 -5.28
CA ASN A 58 10.02 2.96 -4.62
C ASN A 58 9.72 2.63 -3.15
N LEU A 59 8.74 3.32 -2.52
CA LEU A 59 8.34 3.09 -1.13
C LEU A 59 7.11 2.20 -1.01
N ASN A 60 6.39 1.95 -2.11
CA ASN A 60 5.29 0.99 -2.12
C ASN A 60 5.84 -0.37 -2.55
N PRO A 61 5.82 -1.40 -1.68
CA PRO A 61 6.31 -2.74 -2.04
C PRO A 61 5.60 -3.34 -3.26
N LEU A 62 4.33 -2.95 -3.48
CA LEU A 62 3.58 -3.37 -4.66
C LEU A 62 4.21 -2.80 -5.94
N ASP A 63 4.42 -1.48 -5.99
CA ASP A 63 4.99 -0.78 -7.16
C ASP A 63 6.47 -1.09 -7.37
N PHE A 64 7.24 -1.24 -6.29
CA PHE A 64 8.68 -1.50 -6.38
C PHE A 64 9.02 -2.91 -6.90
N SER A 65 8.19 -3.92 -6.60
CA SER A 65 8.57 -5.33 -6.82
C SER A 65 7.44 -6.19 -7.36
N ILE A 66 6.29 -6.20 -6.67
CA ILE A 66 5.24 -7.19 -6.94
C ILE A 66 4.58 -6.97 -8.30
N TRP A 67 4.29 -5.72 -8.67
CA TRP A 67 3.65 -5.43 -9.96
C TRP A 67 4.51 -5.81 -11.15
N GLN A 68 5.82 -5.59 -11.09
CA GLN A 68 6.73 -6.03 -12.16
C GLN A 68 6.70 -7.56 -12.34
N HIS A 69 6.68 -8.31 -11.23
CA HIS A 69 6.61 -9.76 -11.28
C HIS A 69 5.27 -10.26 -11.85
N ILE A 70 4.16 -9.65 -11.45
CA ILE A 70 2.82 -9.97 -11.97
C ILE A 70 2.75 -9.64 -13.46
N GLU A 71 3.23 -8.46 -13.87
CA GLU A 71 3.24 -8.04 -15.27
C GLU A 71 4.03 -9.01 -16.14
N ASN A 72 5.23 -9.41 -15.71
CA ASN A 72 6.06 -10.37 -16.45
C ASN A 72 5.34 -11.71 -16.67
N LYS A 73 4.54 -12.16 -15.70
CA LYS A 73 3.75 -13.39 -15.82
C LYS A 73 2.51 -13.21 -16.68
N ALA A 74 1.72 -12.19 -16.39
CA ALA A 74 0.41 -11.95 -17.00
C ALA A 74 0.51 -11.43 -18.44
N CYS A 75 1.54 -10.66 -18.76
CA CYS A 75 1.79 -10.12 -20.10
C CYS A 75 2.80 -10.95 -20.89
N GLY A 76 3.40 -11.99 -20.29
CA GLY A 76 4.36 -12.88 -20.95
C GLY A 76 3.73 -13.80 -21.99
N VAL A 77 2.41 -14.00 -21.94
CA VAL A 77 1.63 -14.77 -22.92
C VAL A 77 0.33 -14.04 -23.27
N TYR A 78 -0.17 -14.27 -24.48
CA TYR A 78 -1.48 -13.76 -24.86
C TYR A 78 -2.59 -14.60 -24.21
N HIS A 79 -3.59 -13.91 -23.65
CA HIS A 79 -4.78 -14.52 -23.08
C HIS A 79 -6.00 -14.16 -23.92
N SER A 80 -6.79 -15.16 -24.32
CA SER A 80 -7.95 -14.98 -25.19
C SER A 80 -9.18 -14.42 -24.46
N ASN A 81 -9.23 -14.62 -23.14
CA ASN A 81 -10.34 -14.23 -22.28
C ASN A 81 -9.85 -14.00 -20.84
N ILE A 82 -10.72 -13.41 -20.01
CA ILE A 82 -10.41 -13.06 -18.61
C ILE A 82 -10.21 -14.31 -17.73
N SER A 83 -10.89 -15.42 -18.02
CA SER A 83 -10.74 -16.66 -17.25
C SER A 83 -9.34 -17.25 -17.42
N ASP A 84 -8.82 -17.25 -18.65
CA ASP A 84 -7.45 -17.68 -18.95
C ASP A 84 -6.43 -16.79 -18.22
N LEU A 85 -6.62 -15.46 -18.25
CA LEU A 85 -5.74 -14.51 -17.57
C LEU A 85 -5.71 -14.71 -16.04
N LYS A 86 -6.86 -15.01 -15.43
CA LYS A 86 -6.97 -15.24 -13.98
C LYS A 86 -6.34 -16.55 -13.51
N ALA A 87 -6.07 -17.48 -14.42
CA ALA A 87 -5.47 -18.77 -14.12
C ALA A 87 -3.92 -18.76 -14.14
N THR A 88 -3.30 -17.63 -14.53
CA THR A 88 -1.84 -17.40 -14.56
C THR A 88 -1.24 -17.22 -13.17
#